data_AF-A0A7J7JIT8-F1
#
_entry.id   AF-A0A7J7JIT8-F1
#
_cell.length_a   1.000
_cell.length_b   1.000
_cell.length_c   1.000
_cell.angle_alpha   90.00
_cell.angle_beta   90.00
_cell.angle_gamma   90.00
#
_symmetry.space_group_name_H-M   'P 1'
#
loop_
_entity.id
_entity.type
_entity.pdbx_description
1 polymer ?
#
loop_
_entity_poly.entity_id
_entity_poly.type
_entity_poly.pdbx_seq_one_letter_code
_entity_poly.pdbx_strand_id
1 'polypeptide(L)'
;MQKGMRINEHQLNLLANKAKVENSLSGPLFRRYIDSAKWQLKWFALQHNILYCYDAEGSQKLNSYTILEGCYVEEIALPTVKEQMQVS
;
A
#
# COMPACT_ATOMS: atom_id res chain seq x y z
N MET A 1 -5.46 6.63 19.38
CA MET A 1 -6.29 5.42 19.64
C MET A 1 -7.39 5.36 18.59
N GLN A 2 -7.23 4.54 17.55
CA GLN A 2 -8.26 4.37 16.52
C GLN A 2 -9.39 3.53 17.14
N LYS A 3 -10.56 4.12 17.36
CA LYS A 3 -11.74 3.37 17.83
C LYS A 3 -12.04 2.29 16.81
N GLY A 4 -12.17 1.03 17.26
CA GLY A 4 -12.32 -0.15 16.41
C GLY A 4 -13.52 -0.02 15.47
N MET A 5 -13.27 0.47 14.25
CA MET A 5 -14.25 0.54 13.20
C MET A 5 -14.60 -0.89 12.80
N ARG A 6 -15.85 -1.29 13.03
CA ARG A 6 -16.34 -2.59 12.60
C ARG A 6 -16.64 -2.53 11.10
N ILE A 7 -15.71 -3.03 10.30
CA ILE A 7 -15.90 -3.17 8.86
C ILE A 7 -16.50 -4.54 8.57
N ASN A 8 -17.55 -4.57 7.75
CA ASN A 8 -18.09 -5.81 7.22
C ASN A 8 -17.18 -6.33 6.09
N GLU A 9 -16.67 -7.56 6.24
CA GLU A 9 -15.77 -8.17 5.26
C GLU A 9 -16.38 -8.32 3.86
N HIS A 10 -17.67 -8.60 3.77
CA HIS A 10 -18.36 -8.71 2.48
C HIS A 10 -18.37 -7.37 1.74
N GLN A 11 -18.74 -6.29 2.46
CA GLN A 11 -18.73 -4.95 1.89
C GLN A 11 -17.31 -4.51 1.51
N LEU A 12 -16.31 -4.86 2.33
CA LEU A 12 -14.91 -4.57 2.06
C LEU A 12 -14.43 -5.24 0.77
N ASN A 13 -14.73 -6.53 0.58
CA ASN A 13 -14.36 -7.26 -0.63
C ASN A 13 -15.05 -6.68 -1.87
N LEU A 14 -16.32 -6.29 -1.75
CA LEU A 14 -17.04 -5.63 -2.83
C LEU A 14 -16.38 -4.30 -3.24
N LEU A 15 -16.01 -3.46 -2.27
CA LEU A 15 -15.30 -2.21 -2.53
C LEU A 15 -13.90 -2.44 -3.12
N ALA A 16 -13.18 -3.45 -2.62
CA ALA A 16 -11.86 -3.83 -3.13
C ALA A 16 -11.94 -4.26 -4.61
N ASN A 17 -12.95 -5.04 -5.00
CA ASN A 17 -13.14 -5.42 -6.40
C ASN A 17 -13.48 -4.21 -7.27
N LYS A 18 -14.33 -3.31 -6.75
CA LYS A 18 -14.70 -2.08 -7.45
C LYS A 18 -13.49 -1.17 -7.70
N ALA A 19 -12.59 -1.05 -6.73
CA ALA A 19 -11.35 -0.27 -6.85
C ALA A 19 -10.49 -0.74 -8.05
N LYS A 20 -10.47 -2.03 -8.38
CA LYS A 20 -9.69 -2.54 -9.51
C LYS A 20 -10.25 -2.15 -10.89
N VAL A 21 -11.55 -1.92 -10.98
CA VAL A 21 -12.23 -1.68 -12.26
C VAL A 21 -12.34 -0.18 -12.55
N GLU A 22 -12.53 0.64 -11.51
CA GLU A 22 -12.93 2.05 -11.68
C GLU A 22 -11.78 3.04 -11.96
N ASN A 23 -10.70 2.66 -12.66
CA ASN A 23 -9.53 3.54 -12.89
C ASN A 23 -9.06 4.23 -11.60
N SER A 24 -9.10 3.52 -10.48
CA SER A 24 -8.56 3.99 -9.22
C SER A 24 -7.03 4.08 -9.33
N LEU A 25 -6.45 5.00 -8.56
CA LEU A 25 -5.00 5.19 -8.56
C LEU A 25 -4.35 3.91 -8.06
N SER A 26 -3.70 3.17 -8.96
CA SER A 26 -3.31 1.79 -8.72
C SER A 26 -2.02 1.41 -9.45
N GLY A 27 -1.32 0.42 -8.93
CA GLY A 27 -0.06 -0.04 -9.49
C GLY A 27 0.80 -0.84 -8.52
N PRO A 28 1.92 -1.36 -9.02
CA PRO A 28 2.87 -2.11 -8.20
C PRO A 28 3.72 -1.15 -7.34
N LEU A 29 3.82 -1.44 -6.04
CA LEU A 29 4.70 -0.75 -5.11
C LEU A 29 5.48 -1.76 -4.28
N PHE A 30 6.69 -1.39 -3.88
CA PHE A 30 7.44 -2.14 -2.88
C PHE A 30 6.97 -1.77 -1.48
N ARG A 31 6.62 -2.77 -0.68
CA ARG A 31 6.26 -2.63 0.73
C ARG A 31 7.27 -3.37 1.59
N ARG A 32 7.76 -2.69 2.64
CA ARG A 32 8.52 -3.30 3.73
C ARG A 32 7.61 -3.37 4.96
N TYR A 33 7.53 -4.54 5.57
CA TYR A 33 6.79 -4.70 6.82
C TYR A 33 7.67 -4.30 8.01
N ILE A 34 7.07 -3.88 9.12
CA ILE A 34 7.82 -3.45 10.31
C ILE A 34 8.60 -4.64 10.92
N ASP A 35 8.02 -5.83 10.86
CA ASP A 35 8.56 -7.09 11.38
C ASP A 35 9.54 -7.77 10.40
N SER A 36 9.60 -7.34 9.15
CA SER A 36 10.45 -7.94 8.12
C SER A 36 11.24 -6.89 7.35
N ALA A 37 12.58 -6.99 7.41
CA ALA A 37 13.47 -6.12 6.65
C ALA A 37 13.40 -6.33 5.11
N LYS A 38 12.59 -7.29 4.63
CA LYS A 38 12.47 -7.60 3.20
C LYS A 38 11.42 -6.71 2.52
N TRP A 39 11.83 -6.06 1.44
CA TRP A 39 10.91 -5.41 0.52
C TRP A 39 10.20 -6.47 -0.34
N GLN A 40 8.89 -6.35 -0.47
CA GLN A 40 8.07 -7.20 -1.32
C GLN A 40 7.32 -6.34 -2.34
N LEU A 41 7.34 -6.77 -3.61
CA LEU A 41 6.50 -6.17 -4.64
C LEU A 41 5.05 -6.63 -4.41
N LYS A 42 4.14 -5.68 -4.30
CA LYS A 42 2.70 -5.91 -4.16
C LYS A 42 1.95 -4.95 -5.06
N TRP A 43 0.73 -5.30 -5.43
CA TRP A 43 -0.12 -4.42 -6.22
C TRP A 43 -1.09 -3.68 -5.30
N PHE A 44 -1.21 -2.38 -5.49
CA PHE A 44 -2.03 -1.52 -4.65
C PHE A 44 -3.10 -0.82 -5.47
N ALA A 45 -4.26 -0.59 -4.86
CA ALA A 45 -5.28 0.31 -5.39
C ALA A 45 -5.76 1.24 -4.28
N LEU A 46 -5.85 2.53 -4.58
CA LEU A 46 -6.37 3.55 -3.68
C LEU A 46 -7.76 3.96 -4.16
N GLN A 47 -8.77 3.72 -3.33
CA GLN A 47 -10.14 4.17 -3.60
C GLN A 47 -10.73 4.79 -2.32
N HIS A 48 -11.33 5.97 -2.47
CA HIS A 48 -11.75 6.81 -1.33
C HIS A 48 -10.55 7.09 -0.39
N ASN A 49 -10.62 6.64 0.87
CA ASN A 49 -9.56 6.73 1.87
C ASN A 49 -9.05 5.35 2.30
N ILE A 50 -9.17 4.34 1.43
CA ILE A 50 -8.74 2.97 1.72
C ILE A 50 -7.71 2.56 0.67
N LEU A 51 -6.54 2.19 1.16
CA LEU A 51 -5.49 1.58 0.37
C LEU A 51 -5.63 0.06 0.44
N TYR A 52 -5.94 -0.56 -0.69
CA TYR A 52 -6.07 -2.01 -0.84
C TYR A 52 -4.75 -2.60 -1.35
N CYS A 53 -4.36 -3.76 -0.81
CA CYS A 53 -3.14 -4.47 -1.17
C CYS A 53 -3.47 -5.88 -1.65
N TYR A 54 -2.84 -6.29 -2.74
CA TYR A 54 -3.00 -7.57 -3.39
C TYR A 54 -1.63 -8.19 -3.68
N ASP A 55 -1.59 -9.50 -3.86
CA ASP A 55 -0.33 -10.19 -4.16
C ASP A 55 0.21 -9.83 -5.55
N ALA A 56 -0.66 -9.66 -6.53
CA ALA A 56 -0.35 -9.21 -7.88
C ALA A 56 -1.54 -8.46 -8.50
N GLU A 57 -1.32 -7.86 -9.68
CA GLU A 57 -2.31 -7.11 -10.44
C GLU A 57 -3.60 -7.92 -10.71
N GLY A 58 -3.45 -9.17 -11.17
CA GLY A 58 -4.57 -10.08 -11.46
C GLY A 58 -5.20 -10.77 -10.24
N SER A 59 -4.69 -10.56 -9.01
CA SER A 59 -5.18 -11.28 -7.83
C SER A 59 -6.60 -10.84 -7.44
N GLN A 60 -7.58 -11.73 -7.48
CA GLN A 60 -8.96 -11.41 -7.07
C GLN A 60 -9.11 -11.27 -5.55
N LYS A 61 -8.27 -11.97 -4.78
CA LYS A 61 -8.31 -11.96 -3.31
C LYS A 61 -7.57 -10.74 -2.76
N LEU A 62 -8.26 -9.96 -1.92
CA LEU A 62 -7.65 -8.91 -1.12
C LEU A 62 -6.68 -9.54 -0.10
N ASN A 63 -5.44 -9.07 -0.06
CA ASN A 63 -4.45 -9.53 0.93
C ASN A 63 -4.61 -8.71 2.23
N SER A 64 -4.54 -7.39 2.13
CA SER A 64 -4.70 -6.49 3.27
C SER A 64 -5.25 -5.14 2.83
N TYR A 65 -5.73 -4.36 3.79
CA TYR A 65 -6.20 -2.99 3.56
C TYR A 65 -5.68 -2.06 4.65
N THR A 66 -5.63 -0.77 4.35
CA THR A 66 -5.26 0.27 5.30
C THR A 66 -6.16 1.47 5.10
N ILE A 67 -6.80 1.93 6.17
CA ILE A 67 -7.57 3.17 6.16
C ILE A 67 -6.58 4.30 6.36
N LEU A 68 -6.58 5.25 5.43
CA LEU A 68 -5.65 6.38 5.41
C LEU A 68 -6.15 7.58 6.22
N GLU A 69 -7.31 7.48 6.86
CA GLU A 69 -7.86 8.54 7.70
C GLU A 69 -6.92 8.83 8.87
N GLY A 70 -6.33 10.03 8.86
CA GLY A 70 -5.32 10.45 9.85
C GLY A 70 -3.91 9.92 9.59
N CYS A 71 -3.66 9.28 8.44
CA CYS A 71 -2.30 8.96 8.01
C CYS A 71 -1.60 10.19 7.44
N TYR A 72 -0.28 10.25 7.64
CA TYR A 72 0.60 11.27 7.09
C TYR A 72 1.66 10.61 6.23
N VAL A 73 2.10 11.32 5.19
CA VAL A 73 3.21 10.88 4.35
C VAL A 73 4.46 11.61 4.81
N GLU A 74 5.49 10.84 5.14
CA GLU A 74 6.82 11.36 5.43
C GLU A 74 7.76 10.88 4.33
N GLU A 75 8.48 11.83 3.71
CA GLU A 75 9.51 11.50 2.75
C GLU A 75 10.79 11.12 3.49
N ILE A 76 11.15 9.84 3.41
CA ILE A 76 12.43 9.37 3.93
C ILE A 76 13.45 9.54 2.81
N ALA A 77 14.22 10.62 2.86
CA ALA A 77 15.36 10.81 1.98
C ALA A 77 16.36 9.67 2.20
N LEU A 78 16.43 8.73 1.26
CA LEU A 78 17.52 7.76 1.25
C LEU A 78 18.82 8.52 0.96
N PRO A 79 19.90 8.28 1.72
CA PRO A 79 21.18 8.89 1.42
C PRO A 79 21.53 8.54 -0.01
N THR A 80 21.59 9.56 -0.87
CA THR A 80 21.91 9.38 -2.27
C THR A 80 23.33 8.80 -2.31
N VAL A 81 23.52 7.65 -2.95
CA VAL A 81 24.84 7.10 -3.25
C VAL A 81 25.51 8.03 -4.28
N LYS A 82 25.98 9.19 -3.83
CA LYS A 82 26.74 10.15 -4.64
C LYS A 82 28.03 10.62 -3.96
N GLU A 83 28.46 9.95 -2.89
CA GLU A 83 29.62 10.37 -2.10
C GLU A 83 30.58 9.21 -1.77
N GLN A 84 30.87 8.37 -2.77
CA GLN A 84 31.93 7.34 -2.71
C GLN A 84 32.73 7.22 -4.03
N MET A 85 32.68 8.21 -4.93
CA MET A 85 33.53 8.24 -6.14
C MET A 85 34.30 9.58 -6.31
N GLN A 86 34.63 10.25 -5.21
CA GLN A 86 35.62 11.33 -5.22
C GLN A 86 36.47 11.30 -3.95
N VAL A 87 37.44 10.39 -3.91
CA VAL A 87 38.80 10.72 -3.43
C VAL A 87 39.75 9.89 -4.30
N SER A 88 40.31 10.55 -5.31
CA SER A 88 41.55 10.14 -5.99
C SER A 88 42.74 10.69 -5.22
#